data_AF-A0A8J2ZYS1-F1
#
_entry.id   AF-A0A8J2ZYS1-F1
#
_cell.length_a   1.000
_cell.length_b   1.000
_cell.length_c   1.000
_cell.angle_alpha   90.00
_cell.angle_beta   90.00
_cell.angle_gamma   90.00
#
_symmetry.space_group_name_H-M   'P 1'
#
loop_
_entity.id
_entity.type
_entity.pdbx_description
1 polymer ?
#
loop_
_entity_poly.entity_id
_entity_poly.type
_entity_poly.pdbx_seq_one_letter_code
_entity_poly.pdbx_strand_id
1 'polypeptide(L)'
;MKEGKKKKPFYRRWWFIVIAVIVILGAIGAVFGDDEESAKPAAKATETVAKPKPKPKQSESDKIKSIISKDVGKKNVVKVEVNDDASTQDNAKDKVVIATLKGSENLTKNMTRKGILMDSRDLLAKLYADKNVSQVTVMWQLTLQDQYGNESDDTVVKIGLTRKTADKINWKNFDYNNFETVADTYFVHPAIK
;
A
#
# COMPACT_ATOMS: atom_id res chain seq x y z
N MET A 1 -37.63 -7.41 -30.46
CA MET A 1 -36.90 -8.62 -30.05
C MET A 1 -35.80 -8.20 -29.07
N LYS A 2 -35.83 -8.68 -27.81
CA LYS A 2 -34.80 -8.36 -26.81
C LYS A 2 -33.83 -9.54 -26.73
N GLU A 3 -32.62 -9.37 -27.27
CA GLU A 3 -31.54 -10.33 -27.07
C GLU A 3 -30.93 -10.16 -25.67
N GLY A 4 -31.16 -11.15 -24.81
CA GLY A 4 -30.55 -11.21 -23.49
C GLY A 4 -29.08 -11.65 -23.58
N LYS A 5 -28.15 -10.73 -23.29
CA LYS A 5 -26.72 -11.04 -23.16
C LYS A 5 -26.50 -12.07 -22.04
N LYS A 6 -26.18 -13.32 -22.40
CA LYS A 6 -25.75 -14.37 -21.46
C LYS A 6 -24.48 -13.92 -20.73
N LYS A 7 -24.59 -13.64 -19.43
CA LYS A 7 -23.45 -13.28 -18.57
C LYS A 7 -22.47 -14.46 -18.51
N LYS A 8 -21.17 -14.18 -18.64
CA LYS A 8 -20.12 -15.21 -18.51
C LYS A 8 -20.28 -15.89 -17.15
N PRO A 9 -20.36 -17.23 -17.09
CA PRO A 9 -20.56 -17.93 -15.83
C PRO A 9 -19.37 -17.69 -14.91
N PHE A 10 -19.65 -17.54 -13.62
CA PHE A 10 -18.66 -17.07 -12.65
C PHE A 10 -17.47 -18.04 -12.50
N TYR A 11 -17.65 -19.32 -12.84
CA TYR A 11 -16.61 -20.34 -12.78
C TYR A 11 -15.48 -20.18 -13.80
N ARG A 12 -15.62 -19.28 -14.78
CA ARG A 12 -14.55 -18.92 -15.72
C ARG A 12 -13.70 -17.73 -15.26
N ARG A 13 -14.01 -17.12 -14.11
CA ARG A 13 -13.24 -16.00 -13.57
C ARG A 13 -12.01 -16.54 -12.83
N TRP A 14 -10.85 -15.93 -13.05
CA TRP A 14 -9.57 -16.41 -12.53
C TRP A 14 -9.56 -16.57 -11.00
N TRP A 15 -10.17 -15.63 -10.27
CA TRP A 15 -10.31 -15.71 -8.81
C TRP A 15 -11.13 -16.93 -8.33
N PHE A 16 -12.12 -17.37 -9.10
CA PHE A 16 -12.89 -18.57 -8.75
C PHE A 16 -12.07 -19.85 -8.90
N ILE A 17 -11.22 -19.92 -9.93
CA ILE A 17 -10.31 -21.06 -10.13
C ILE A 17 -9.30 -21.12 -8.98
N VAL A 18 -8.78 -19.98 -8.52
CA VAL A 18 -7.86 -19.91 -7.36
C VAL A 18 -8.57 -20.39 -6.08
N ILE A 19 -9.81 -19.94 -5.82
CA ILE A 19 -10.57 -20.40 -4.65
C ILE A 19 -10.90 -21.89 -4.74
N ALA A 20 -11.31 -22.38 -5.91
CA ALA A 20 -11.62 -23.81 -6.10
C ALA A 20 -10.39 -24.70 -5.85
N VAL A 21 -9.19 -24.28 -6.28
CA VAL A 21 -7.94 -25.00 -6.00
C VAL A 21 -7.60 -24.98 -4.51
N ILE A 22 -7.78 -23.85 -3.82
CA ILE A 22 -7.53 -23.74 -2.38
C ILE A 22 -8.51 -24.60 -1.57
N VAL A 23 -9.78 -24.68 -1.99
CA VAL A 23 -10.79 -25.53 -1.31
C VAL A 23 -10.52 -27.02 -1.54
N ILE A 24 -10.10 -27.42 -2.73
CA ILE A 24 -9.71 -28.82 -3.02
C ILE A 24 -8.43 -29.19 -2.24
N LEU A 25 -7.44 -28.30 -2.18
CA LEU A 25 -6.21 -28.53 -1.41
C LEU A 25 -6.45 -28.50 0.10
N GLY A 26 -7.36 -27.64 0.58
CA GLY A 26 -7.73 -27.54 1.99
C GLY A 26 -8.59 -28.72 2.48
N ALA A 27 -9.38 -29.35 1.61
CA ALA A 27 -10.17 -30.53 1.95
C ALA A 27 -9.34 -31.82 2.07
N ILE A 28 -8.16 -31.88 1.42
CA ILE A 28 -7.24 -33.02 1.54
C ILE A 28 -6.41 -32.94 2.86
N GLY A 29 -6.27 -31.75 3.45
CA GLY A 29 -5.46 -31.55 4.67
C GLY A 29 -6.15 -31.88 6.00
N ALA A 30 -7.40 -32.31 6.01
CA ALA A 30 -8.18 -32.55 7.24
C ALA A 30 -8.70 -33.98 7.42
N VAL A 31 -8.37 -34.91 6.52
CA VAL A 31 -8.73 -36.32 6.67
C VAL A 31 -7.53 -37.17 6.22
N PHE A 32 -7.12 -38.10 7.09
CA PHE A 32 -6.01 -39.07 6.98
C PHE A 32 -4.68 -38.68 7.64
N GLY A 33 -4.57 -39.10 8.90
CA GLY A 33 -3.30 -39.53 9.50
C GLY A 33 -2.91 -40.94 9.03
N ASP A 34 -1.62 -41.22 9.20
CA ASP A 34 -0.83 -42.47 9.12
C ASP A 34 -1.34 -43.62 8.25
N ASP A 35 -0.57 -43.97 7.20
CA ASP A 35 0.15 -45.25 7.08
C ASP A 35 1.02 -45.31 5.80
N GLU A 36 2.10 -46.10 5.86
CA GLU A 36 3.09 -46.39 4.82
C GLU A 36 2.53 -46.99 3.52
N GLU A 37 3.16 -46.72 2.36
CA GLU A 37 3.91 -47.72 1.56
C GLU A 37 4.25 -47.21 0.13
N SER A 38 5.53 -47.43 -0.20
CA SER A 38 6.23 -47.56 -1.49
C SER A 38 5.46 -47.55 -2.83
N ALA A 39 5.93 -46.73 -3.80
CA ALA A 39 6.64 -47.20 -5.02
C ALA A 39 6.71 -46.14 -6.15
N LYS A 40 7.92 -45.95 -6.69
CA LYS A 40 8.29 -45.16 -7.89
C LYS A 40 7.74 -45.82 -9.17
N PRO A 41 7.55 -45.10 -10.30
CA PRO A 41 8.65 -44.78 -11.24
C PRO A 41 8.54 -43.39 -11.93
N ALA A 42 9.60 -42.57 -11.98
CA ALA A 42 10.60 -42.44 -13.06
C ALA A 42 10.14 -41.75 -14.39
N ALA A 43 10.61 -40.50 -14.53
CA ALA A 43 11.17 -39.83 -15.73
C ALA A 43 10.31 -39.47 -16.96
N LYS A 44 10.25 -38.16 -17.28
CA LYS A 44 11.00 -37.62 -18.44
C LYS A 44 11.17 -36.10 -18.37
N ALA A 45 12.41 -35.69 -18.60
CA ALA A 45 12.89 -34.32 -18.68
C ALA A 45 12.18 -33.52 -19.78
N THR A 46 11.99 -32.23 -19.54
CA THR A 46 11.87 -31.25 -20.62
C THR A 46 12.72 -30.04 -20.27
N GLU A 47 13.46 -29.62 -21.29
CA GLU A 47 14.70 -28.89 -21.22
C GLU A 47 14.55 -27.46 -20.72
N THR A 48 15.56 -27.09 -19.94
CA THR A 48 15.87 -25.74 -19.52
C THR A 48 16.38 -24.94 -20.71
N VAL A 49 15.50 -24.18 -21.38
CA VAL A 49 15.94 -23.06 -22.22
C VAL A 49 16.11 -21.85 -21.33
N ALA A 50 17.34 -21.63 -20.87
CA ALA A 50 17.76 -20.45 -20.14
C ALA A 50 17.62 -19.20 -21.02
N LYS A 51 16.46 -18.55 -20.94
CA LYS A 51 16.28 -17.17 -21.41
C LYS A 51 17.17 -16.26 -20.56
N PRO A 52 17.94 -15.32 -21.15
CA PRO A 52 18.84 -14.47 -20.39
C PRO A 52 18.07 -13.75 -19.28
N LYS A 53 18.49 -14.01 -18.05
CA LYS A 53 17.98 -13.39 -16.83
C LYS A 53 18.19 -11.87 -16.98
N PRO A 54 17.12 -11.06 -17.08
CA PRO A 54 17.30 -9.62 -17.09
C PRO A 54 17.94 -9.22 -15.75
N LYS A 55 19.02 -8.42 -15.81
CA LYS A 55 19.56 -7.70 -14.64
C LYS A 55 18.39 -7.11 -13.83
N PRO A 56 18.41 -7.15 -12.49
CA PRO A 56 17.27 -6.74 -11.67
C PRO A 56 17.02 -5.24 -11.90
N LYS A 57 15.99 -4.93 -12.70
CA LYS A 57 15.30 -3.65 -12.62
C LYS A 57 14.70 -3.60 -11.22
N GLN A 58 15.20 -2.71 -10.38
CA GLN A 58 14.59 -2.38 -9.10
C GLN A 58 13.08 -2.18 -9.29
N SER A 59 12.26 -2.93 -8.56
CA SER A 59 10.80 -2.90 -8.68
C SER A 59 10.31 -1.48 -8.38
N GLU A 60 9.24 -1.03 -9.04
CA GLU A 60 8.66 0.31 -8.78
C GLU A 60 8.34 0.50 -7.28
N SER A 61 7.85 -0.56 -6.65
CA SER A 61 7.61 -0.61 -5.20
C SER A 61 8.86 -0.35 -4.37
N ASP A 62 10.04 -0.83 -4.81
CA ASP A 62 11.31 -0.61 -4.10
C ASP A 62 11.77 0.84 -4.25
N LYS A 63 11.51 1.48 -5.40
CA LYS A 63 11.80 2.91 -5.58
C LYS A 63 10.92 3.77 -4.67
N ILE A 64 9.61 3.51 -4.63
CA ILE A 64 8.66 4.22 -3.76
C ILE A 64 9.06 4.08 -2.28
N LYS A 65 9.34 2.86 -1.82
CA LYS A 65 9.84 2.60 -0.47
C LYS A 65 11.16 3.32 -0.19
N SER A 66 12.05 3.40 -1.17
CA SER A 66 13.31 4.14 -1.06
C SER A 66 13.09 5.64 -0.94
N ILE A 67 12.16 6.23 -1.70
CA ILE A 67 11.80 7.66 -1.60
C ILE A 67 11.32 7.96 -0.18
N ILE A 68 10.33 7.21 0.32
CA ILE A 68 9.79 7.39 1.68
C ILE A 68 10.91 7.28 2.72
N SER A 69 11.72 6.21 2.64
CA SER A 69 12.79 5.96 3.62
C SER A 69 13.89 7.03 3.61
N LYS A 70 14.19 7.63 2.46
CA LYS A 70 15.18 8.71 2.33
C LYS A 70 14.61 10.04 2.83
N ASP A 71 13.32 10.27 2.61
CA ASP A 71 12.65 11.51 2.94
C ASP A 71 12.44 11.65 4.45
N VAL A 72 11.82 10.65 5.07
CA VAL A 72 11.48 10.71 6.51
C VAL A 72 12.50 10.02 7.41
N GLY A 73 13.47 9.31 6.81
CA GLY A 73 14.46 8.50 7.52
C GLY A 73 13.96 7.09 7.86
N LYS A 74 14.78 6.07 7.59
CA LYS A 74 14.44 4.64 7.75
C LYS A 74 13.85 4.28 9.13
N LYS A 75 14.37 4.87 10.21
CA LYS A 75 13.92 4.63 11.59
C LYS A 75 12.49 5.14 11.88
N ASN A 76 12.00 6.06 11.05
CA ASN A 76 10.68 6.66 11.17
C ASN A 76 9.64 5.96 10.26
N VAL A 77 10.02 4.89 9.57
CA VAL A 77 9.09 4.11 8.75
C VAL A 77 8.54 2.97 9.60
N VAL A 78 7.23 2.99 9.90
CA VAL A 78 6.55 1.90 10.63
C VAL A 78 6.13 0.81 9.66
N LYS A 79 5.42 1.20 8.58
CA LYS A 79 4.92 0.27 7.57
C LYS A 79 4.77 0.98 6.23
N VAL A 80 5.14 0.33 5.14
CA VAL A 80 4.87 0.81 3.78
C VAL A 80 4.32 -0.33 2.94
N GLU A 81 3.11 -0.13 2.43
CA GLU A 81 2.43 -1.02 1.51
C GLU A 81 2.34 -0.34 0.15
N VAL A 82 2.73 -1.06 -0.89
CA VAL A 82 2.64 -0.61 -2.28
C VAL A 82 1.96 -1.72 -3.07
N ASN A 83 0.74 -1.44 -3.53
CA ASN A 83 -0.12 -2.40 -4.21
C ASN A 83 -0.49 -1.89 -5.59
N ASP A 84 -0.83 -2.80 -6.48
CA ASP A 84 -1.43 -2.48 -7.77
C ASP A 84 -2.83 -1.88 -7.56
N ASP A 85 -3.12 -0.79 -8.26
CA ASP A 85 -4.42 -0.14 -8.18
C ASP A 85 -5.42 -0.88 -9.06
N ALA A 86 -6.23 -1.77 -8.46
CA ALA A 86 -7.23 -2.56 -9.16
C ALA A 86 -8.44 -1.75 -9.68
N SER A 87 -8.54 -0.45 -9.36
CA SER A 87 -9.65 0.41 -9.74
C SER A 87 -9.44 1.14 -11.09
N THR A 88 -8.27 0.98 -11.70
CA THR A 88 -7.88 1.66 -12.94
C THR A 88 -8.06 0.76 -14.17
N GLN A 89 -7.86 1.30 -15.38
CA GLN A 89 -7.82 0.45 -16.58
C GLN A 89 -6.42 -0.17 -16.78
N ASP A 90 -5.39 0.50 -16.25
CA ASP A 90 -3.98 0.12 -16.34
C ASP A 90 -3.45 -0.44 -15.00
N ASN A 91 -4.26 -1.28 -14.33
CA ASN A 91 -4.04 -1.82 -12.98
C ASN A 91 -2.62 -2.33 -12.68
N ALA A 92 -1.90 -2.85 -13.68
CA ALA A 92 -0.54 -3.38 -13.49
C ALA A 92 0.53 -2.28 -13.32
N LYS A 93 0.24 -1.04 -13.74
CA LYS A 93 1.18 0.09 -13.68
C LYS A 93 0.86 0.99 -12.50
N ASP A 94 -0.41 1.29 -12.29
CA ASP A 94 -0.85 2.21 -11.25
C ASP A 94 -0.67 1.61 -9.85
N LYS A 95 -0.21 2.44 -8.92
CA LYS A 95 0.21 2.04 -7.57
C LYS A 95 -0.55 2.83 -6.52
N VAL A 96 -1.14 2.09 -5.58
CA VAL A 96 -1.65 2.62 -4.32
C VAL A 96 -0.57 2.47 -3.25
N VAL A 97 -0.25 3.57 -2.58
CA VAL A 97 0.75 3.62 -1.52
C VAL A 97 0.06 3.92 -0.20
N ILE A 98 0.32 3.10 0.81
CA ILE A 98 -0.08 3.36 2.20
C ILE A 98 1.18 3.37 3.05
N ALA A 99 1.47 4.51 3.68
CA ALA A 99 2.64 4.71 4.52
C ALA A 99 2.21 5.06 5.94
N THR A 100 2.58 4.22 6.90
CA THR A 100 2.51 4.52 8.33
C THR A 100 3.89 4.92 8.81
N LEU A 101 4.02 6.14 9.34
CA LEU A 101 5.28 6.80 9.65
C LEU A 101 5.26 7.31 11.09
N LYS A 102 6.42 7.37 11.75
CA LYS A 102 6.57 8.02 13.05
C LYS A 102 6.73 9.53 12.85
N GLY A 103 5.88 10.31 13.50
CA GLY A 103 6.01 11.77 13.56
C GLY A 103 7.11 12.18 14.52
N SER A 104 7.65 13.39 14.33
CA SER A 104 8.55 14.01 15.30
C SER A 104 7.76 14.96 16.18
N GLU A 105 7.83 14.76 17.50
CA GLU A 105 7.28 15.72 18.45
C GLU A 105 8.12 17.00 18.47
N ASN A 106 7.45 18.13 18.63
CA ASN A 106 8.04 19.45 18.76
C ASN A 106 7.60 20.11 20.07
N LEU A 107 8.16 21.29 20.37
CA LEU A 107 7.91 22.06 21.60
C LEU A 107 6.43 22.28 21.95
N THR A 108 5.55 22.35 20.95
CA THR A 108 4.10 22.53 21.14
C THR A 108 3.30 21.65 20.20
N LYS A 109 2.07 21.29 20.59
CA LYS A 109 1.11 20.53 19.77
C LYS A 109 0.93 21.11 18.36
N ASN A 110 0.80 22.44 18.26
CA ASN A 110 0.66 23.13 16.99
C ASN A 110 1.93 23.04 16.13
N MET A 111 3.12 23.14 16.73
CA MET A 111 4.38 22.94 16.00
C MET A 111 4.53 21.49 15.52
N THR A 112 4.16 20.52 16.37
CA THR A 112 4.14 19.09 16.00
C THR A 112 3.23 18.87 14.78
N ARG A 113 1.98 19.35 14.83
CA ARG A 113 1.06 19.27 13.70
C ARG A 113 1.64 19.92 12.45
N LYS A 114 2.14 21.16 12.55
CA LYS A 114 2.71 21.89 11.40
C LYS A 114 3.89 21.15 10.79
N GLY A 115 4.80 20.62 11.62
CA GLY A 115 5.93 19.80 11.18
C GLY A 115 5.44 18.60 10.35
N ILE A 116 4.51 17.84 10.90
CA ILE A 116 3.92 16.67 10.22
C ILE A 116 3.25 17.06 8.88
N LEU A 117 2.52 18.17 8.83
CA LEU A 117 1.88 18.63 7.59
C LEU A 117 2.91 19.08 6.54
N MET A 118 4.00 19.73 6.96
CA MET A 118 5.12 20.10 6.08
C MET A 118 5.81 18.87 5.51
N ASP A 119 6.17 17.90 6.37
CA ASP A 119 6.78 16.63 5.95
C ASP A 119 5.85 15.88 4.99
N SER A 120 4.54 15.88 5.27
CA SER A 120 3.54 15.29 4.38
C SER A 120 3.52 15.95 3.01
N ARG A 121 3.59 17.28 2.92
CA ARG A 121 3.65 18.00 1.65
C ARG A 121 4.85 17.57 0.83
N ASP A 122 6.02 17.57 1.45
CA ASP A 122 7.27 17.29 0.76
C ASP A 122 7.32 15.82 0.30
N LEU A 123 6.86 14.89 1.14
CA LEU A 123 6.75 13.49 0.79
C LEU A 123 5.76 13.25 -0.36
N LEU A 124 4.55 13.81 -0.25
CA LEU A 124 3.51 13.64 -1.27
C LEU A 124 3.95 14.24 -2.61
N ALA A 125 4.60 15.40 -2.62
CA ALA A 125 5.17 15.99 -3.83
C ALA A 125 6.20 15.07 -4.50
N LYS A 126 7.08 14.43 -3.70
CA LYS A 126 8.10 13.49 -4.20
C LYS A 126 7.49 12.20 -4.74
N LEU A 127 6.51 11.64 -4.04
CA LEU A 127 5.81 10.42 -4.46
C LEU A 127 5.03 10.65 -5.76
N TYR A 128 4.33 11.77 -5.85
CA TYR A 128 3.51 12.09 -7.01
C TYR A 128 4.29 12.65 -8.21
N ALA A 129 5.60 12.85 -8.09
CA ALA A 129 6.46 13.03 -9.26
C ALA A 129 6.51 11.75 -10.12
N ASP A 130 6.23 10.58 -9.52
CA ASP A 130 6.01 9.33 -10.24
C ASP A 130 4.56 9.27 -10.77
N LYS A 131 4.44 9.15 -12.10
CA LYS A 131 3.14 9.09 -12.79
C LYS A 131 2.39 7.80 -12.52
N ASN A 132 3.10 6.75 -12.09
CA ASN A 132 2.50 5.46 -11.77
C ASN A 132 1.90 5.44 -10.36
N VAL A 133 2.06 6.50 -9.56
CA VAL A 133 1.41 6.61 -8.25
C VAL A 133 0.01 7.20 -8.42
N SER A 134 -1.01 6.36 -8.23
CA SER A 134 -2.42 6.72 -8.42
C SER A 134 -3.08 7.20 -7.13
N GLN A 135 -2.65 6.70 -5.97
CA GLN A 135 -3.18 7.09 -4.67
C GLN A 135 -2.10 6.95 -3.59
N VAL A 136 -2.06 7.91 -2.67
CA VAL A 136 -1.19 7.85 -1.49
C VAL A 136 -2.03 8.13 -0.24
N THR A 137 -1.86 7.31 0.80
CA THR A 137 -2.32 7.61 2.14
C THR A 137 -1.13 7.61 3.09
N VAL A 138 -0.86 8.74 3.74
CA VAL A 138 0.16 8.88 4.77
C VAL A 138 -0.52 8.98 6.13
N MET A 139 -0.10 8.14 7.06
CA MET A 139 -0.54 8.09 8.45
C MET A 139 0.65 8.33 9.36
N TRP A 140 0.62 9.42 10.12
CA TRP A 140 1.65 9.75 11.10
C TRP A 140 1.23 9.31 12.49
N GLN A 141 2.09 8.56 13.16
CA GLN A 141 1.91 8.08 14.52
C GLN A 141 2.79 8.83 15.50
N LEU A 142 2.26 9.10 16.69
CA LEU A 142 3.01 9.54 17.86
C LEU A 142 2.66 8.63 19.03
N THR A 143 3.59 8.48 19.96
CA THR A 143 3.32 7.89 21.26
C THR A 143 2.53 8.91 22.08
N LEU A 144 1.28 8.59 22.39
CA LEU A 144 0.40 9.43 23.20
C LEU A 144 0.28 8.83 24.59
N GLN A 145 0.21 9.69 25.60
CA GLN A 145 -0.03 9.30 26.98
C GLN A 145 -1.44 9.70 27.40
N ASP A 146 -2.21 8.75 27.97
CA ASP A 146 -3.53 9.04 28.53
C ASP A 146 -3.43 9.76 29.89
N GLN A 147 -4.60 10.13 30.46
CA GLN A 147 -4.66 10.81 31.77
C GLN A 147 -4.16 9.95 32.95
N TYR A 148 -4.01 8.64 32.76
CA TYR A 148 -3.53 7.69 33.76
C TYR A 148 -2.05 7.33 33.58
N GLY A 149 -1.41 7.84 32.51
CA GLY A 149 -0.01 7.59 32.21
C GLY A 149 0.26 6.39 31.32
N ASN A 150 -0.76 5.80 30.70
CA ASN A 150 -0.56 4.71 29.74
C ASN A 150 -0.18 5.27 28.38
N GLU A 151 0.87 4.70 27.77
CA GLU A 151 1.36 5.09 26.45
C GLU A 151 0.81 4.17 25.33
N SER A 152 0.44 4.76 24.20
CA SER A 152 0.07 4.06 22.96
C SER A 152 0.54 4.79 21.71
N ASP A 153 1.00 4.05 20.71
CA ASP A 153 1.33 4.61 19.38
C ASP A 153 0.05 4.79 18.56
N ASP A 154 -0.43 6.02 18.44
CA ASP A 154 -1.69 6.34 17.77
C ASP A 154 -1.50 7.24 16.56
N THR A 155 -2.37 7.06 15.56
CA THR A 155 -2.35 7.92 14.37
C THR A 155 -2.84 9.30 14.74
N VAL A 156 -1.97 10.30 14.58
CA VAL A 156 -2.27 11.70 14.89
C VAL A 156 -2.62 12.54 13.67
N VAL A 157 -2.12 12.17 12.49
CA VAL A 157 -2.47 12.81 11.21
C VAL A 157 -2.66 11.73 10.15
N LYS A 158 -3.72 11.84 9.35
CA LYS A 158 -3.92 11.03 8.14
C LYS A 158 -4.25 11.93 6.96
N ILE A 159 -3.52 11.77 5.87
CA ILE A 159 -3.74 12.49 4.61
C ILE A 159 -3.80 11.48 3.48
N GLY A 160 -4.91 11.45 2.78
CA GLY A 160 -5.14 10.63 1.59
C GLY A 160 -5.38 11.51 0.37
N LEU A 161 -4.63 11.26 -0.70
CA LEU A 161 -4.79 11.91 -1.98
C LEU A 161 -4.92 10.86 -3.09
N THR A 162 -5.70 11.19 -4.11
CA THR A 162 -5.70 10.55 -5.41
C THR A 162 -4.84 11.34 -6.40
N ARG A 163 -4.43 10.71 -7.49
CA ARG A 163 -3.74 11.38 -8.62
C ARG A 163 -4.51 12.61 -9.08
N LYS A 164 -5.82 12.48 -9.26
CA LYS A 164 -6.71 13.55 -9.72
C LYS A 164 -6.64 14.78 -8.83
N THR A 165 -6.54 14.59 -7.52
CA THR A 165 -6.41 15.68 -6.56
C THR A 165 -4.98 16.22 -6.55
N ALA A 166 -3.98 15.35 -6.53
CA ALA A 166 -2.56 15.70 -6.56
C ALA A 166 -2.16 16.51 -7.81
N ASP A 167 -2.74 16.22 -8.98
CA ASP A 167 -2.48 16.94 -10.25
C ASP A 167 -2.98 18.39 -10.23
N LYS A 168 -3.95 18.72 -9.37
CA LYS A 168 -4.44 20.09 -9.18
C LYS A 168 -3.58 20.92 -8.24
N ILE A 169 -2.71 20.27 -7.46
CA ILE A 169 -1.89 20.94 -6.46
C ILE A 169 -0.65 21.54 -7.11
N ASN A 170 -0.45 22.85 -6.95
CA ASN A 170 0.82 23.49 -7.24
C ASN A 170 1.79 23.26 -6.07
N TRP A 171 2.48 22.11 -6.08
CA TRP A 171 3.36 21.67 -4.99
C TRP A 171 4.43 22.69 -4.57
N LYS A 172 4.89 23.55 -5.49
CA LYS A 172 5.91 24.59 -5.19
C LYS A 172 5.38 25.66 -4.24
N ASN A 173 4.11 26.03 -4.37
CA ASN A 173 3.49 27.14 -3.63
C ASN A 173 2.37 26.65 -2.70
N PHE A 174 2.22 25.33 -2.52
CA PHE A 174 1.14 24.77 -1.74
C PHE A 174 1.37 25.01 -0.24
N ASP A 175 0.42 25.68 0.40
CA ASP A 175 0.36 25.78 1.86
C ASP A 175 -0.13 24.44 2.43
N TYR A 176 0.70 23.82 3.26
CA TYR A 176 0.42 22.54 3.89
C TYR A 176 -0.82 22.58 4.80
N ASN A 177 -1.24 23.76 5.28
CA ASN A 177 -2.48 23.87 6.06
C ASN A 177 -3.73 23.58 5.21
N ASN A 178 -3.63 23.71 3.88
CA ASN A 178 -4.76 23.47 2.97
C ASN A 178 -5.09 21.99 2.79
N PHE A 179 -4.30 21.05 3.32
CA PHE A 179 -4.64 19.63 3.27
C PHE A 179 -6.00 19.33 3.89
N GLU A 180 -6.41 20.06 4.92
CA GLU A 180 -7.75 19.91 5.52
C GLU A 180 -8.89 20.15 4.53
N THR A 181 -8.67 21.03 3.55
CA THR A 181 -9.67 21.39 2.56
C THR A 181 -9.59 20.56 1.29
N VAL A 182 -8.36 20.24 0.84
CA VAL A 182 -8.16 19.65 -0.49
C VAL A 182 -7.99 18.14 -0.48
N ALA A 183 -7.64 17.54 0.65
CA ALA A 183 -7.35 16.11 0.67
C ALA A 183 -8.62 15.25 0.54
N ASP A 184 -8.52 14.16 -0.22
CA ASP A 184 -9.62 13.21 -0.40
C ASP A 184 -9.94 12.47 0.91
N THR A 185 -8.95 12.37 1.80
CA THR A 185 -9.15 11.94 3.18
C THR A 185 -8.26 12.76 4.10
N TYR A 186 -8.83 13.29 5.17
CA TYR A 186 -8.10 14.09 6.15
C TYR A 186 -8.56 13.76 7.57
N PHE A 187 -7.60 13.65 8.48
CA PHE A 187 -7.86 13.52 9.91
C PHE A 187 -6.70 14.08 10.73
N VAL A 188 -7.04 14.76 11.83
CA VAL A 188 -6.11 15.19 12.86
C VAL A 188 -6.66 14.80 14.23
N HIS A 189 -5.86 14.08 15.01
CA HIS A 189 -6.23 13.62 16.34
C HIS A 189 -6.34 14.82 17.31
N PRO A 190 -7.34 14.84 18.22
CA PRO A 190 -7.54 15.94 19.17
C PRO A 190 -6.32 16.28 20.02
N ALA A 191 -5.45 15.30 20.31
CA ALA A 191 -4.23 15.52 21.09
C ALA A 191 -3.26 16.55 20.48
N ILE A 192 -3.35 16.81 19.17
CA ILE A 192 -2.48 17.74 18.44
C ILE A 192 -3.26 18.83 17.65
N LYS A 193 -4.55 19.03 17.95
CA LYS A 193 -5.35 20.11 17.36
C LYS A 193 -4.95 21.48 17.91
#